data_AF-A0A8C4NJR3-F1
#
_entry.id   AF-A0A8C4NJR3-F1
#
_cell.length_a   1.000
_cell.length_b   1.000
_cell.length_c   1.000
_cell.angle_alpha   90.00
_cell.angle_beta   90.00
_cell.angle_gamma   90.00
#
_symmetry.space_group_name_H-M   'P 1'
#
loop_
_entity.id
_entity.type
_entity.pdbx_description
1 polymer ?
#
loop_
_entity_poly.entity_id
_entity_poly.type
_entity_poly.pdbx_seq_one_letter_code
_entity_poly.pdbx_strand_id
1 'polypeptide(L)'
;MMGRWKKNTSNVHPIPARHNVPTGLAPSTNVTDDGCCTYTYCDCVCMGWGDPHFSTFDGTYYSHMGNCTYVLVEERYIELDFAVYVTNYNCGRDVACPRSIIVVYKSKEVNVTVPDKNDLAVKLVTVNDRVVSLPYYDLDLFVEKYYVDVIVTVPHLNATVYFDGITFAIYLPHEYFFNNTQGQCGTCTQNKTDDCLLRNGSVVEDCNALGPDWVTNKTDHCDEHLPKPIPDCDDSKMCDIVYDAVFYPCLNIIDSSTFYNTCKYDACYSNHTACSSLKVLADSCNAIGFCIDWRHLTKGECDYECNEERVYLPCGNDSQYCYNKVLRLWKSYTIKNMNTPQEGCYCPSGTIPLNPEYPDFCTDNCTCEMVTPQHFTTIMHTFKSTNKSHYNNAQLLISPTNLTKI
;
A
#
# COMPACT_ATOMS: atom_id res chain seq x y z
N MET A 1 -18.04 -50.10 48.65
CA MET A 1 -16.64 -49.71 48.86
C MET A 1 -16.04 -49.36 47.50
N MET A 2 -15.95 -48.06 47.21
CA MET A 2 -15.33 -47.52 45.98
C MET A 2 -13.81 -47.48 46.16
N GLY A 3 -13.07 -48.13 45.26
CA GLY A 3 -11.61 -48.06 45.20
C GLY A 3 -11.16 -47.05 44.15
N ARG A 4 -10.47 -45.99 44.60
CA ARG A 4 -9.81 -44.96 43.79
C ARG A 4 -8.62 -45.53 42.99
N TRP A 5 -8.53 -45.18 41.72
CA TRP A 5 -7.26 -45.09 40.99
C TRP A 5 -7.07 -43.64 40.53
N LYS A 6 -6.00 -43.01 41.01
CA LYS A 6 -5.55 -41.68 40.58
C LYS A 6 -5.03 -41.79 39.13
N LYS A 7 -5.60 -41.03 38.19
CA LYS A 7 -4.95 -40.76 36.90
C LYS A 7 -4.08 -39.51 37.03
N ASN A 8 -2.80 -39.71 36.75
CA ASN A 8 -1.78 -38.68 36.63
C ASN A 8 -2.07 -37.88 35.35
N THR A 9 -2.35 -36.58 35.47
CA THR A 9 -2.52 -35.68 34.31
C THR A 9 -1.18 -35.05 33.97
N SER A 10 -0.54 -35.59 32.95
CA SER A 10 0.56 -34.93 32.24
C SER A 10 0.44 -35.26 30.75
N ASN A 11 -0.62 -34.75 30.12
CA ASN A 11 -0.66 -34.62 28.67
C ASN A 11 -0.07 -33.25 28.33
N VAL A 12 1.22 -33.25 28.03
CA VAL A 12 1.86 -32.17 27.29
C VAL A 12 1.27 -32.24 25.89
N HIS A 13 0.32 -31.35 25.59
CA HIS A 13 -0.15 -31.16 24.22
C HIS A 13 1.00 -30.55 23.39
N PRO A 14 1.28 -31.05 22.19
CA PRO A 14 2.25 -30.42 21.30
C PRO A 14 1.80 -28.99 21.03
N ILE A 15 2.69 -28.02 21.24
CA ILE A 15 2.50 -26.65 20.76
C ILE A 15 2.32 -26.76 19.24
N PRO A 16 1.22 -26.25 18.64
CA PRO A 16 1.07 -26.27 17.19
C PRO A 16 2.26 -25.55 16.57
N ALA A 17 2.89 -26.15 15.57
CA ALA A 17 3.95 -25.52 14.80
C ALA A 17 3.43 -24.17 14.29
N ARG A 18 4.15 -23.08 14.61
CA ARG A 18 3.94 -21.79 13.96
C ARG A 18 4.11 -22.04 12.46
N HIS A 19 3.03 -21.92 11.70
CA HIS A 19 3.12 -21.95 10.25
C HIS A 19 3.89 -20.69 9.83
N ASN A 20 4.96 -20.86 9.07
CA ASN A 20 5.66 -19.75 8.43
C ASN A 20 4.65 -19.11 7.47
N VAL A 21 4.17 -17.91 7.79
CA VAL A 21 3.26 -17.16 6.92
C VAL A 21 4.10 -16.61 5.77
N PRO A 22 3.81 -16.98 4.50
CA PRO A 22 4.66 -16.62 3.37
C PRO A 22 4.81 -15.11 3.13
N THR A 23 3.81 -14.32 3.53
CA THR A 23 3.75 -12.86 3.39
C THR A 23 4.00 -12.14 4.72
N GLY A 24 4.29 -12.90 5.79
CA GLY A 24 4.60 -12.36 7.10
C GLY A 24 3.55 -11.41 7.66
N LEU A 25 2.26 -11.63 7.42
CA LEU A 25 1.16 -10.84 8.00
C LEU A 25 0.60 -11.47 9.28
N ALA A 26 0.03 -10.62 10.14
CA ALA A 26 -0.73 -11.07 11.29
C ALA A 26 -2.02 -11.73 10.76
N PRO A 27 -2.34 -12.96 11.20
CA PRO A 27 -3.47 -13.68 10.64
C PRO A 27 -4.79 -12.97 10.99
N SER A 28 -5.70 -12.83 10.02
CA SER A 28 -7.03 -12.28 10.26
C SER A 28 -7.84 -13.33 11.03
N THR A 29 -8.31 -12.96 12.22
CA THR A 29 -8.90 -13.94 13.15
C THR A 29 -10.32 -14.31 12.75
N ASN A 30 -10.46 -15.21 11.78
CA ASN A 30 -11.67 -16.00 11.58
C ASN A 30 -11.54 -17.31 12.36
N VAL A 31 -11.89 -17.25 13.65
CA VAL A 31 -11.86 -18.41 14.55
C VAL A 31 -13.08 -19.30 14.25
N THR A 32 -12.87 -20.41 13.55
CA THR A 32 -13.81 -21.53 13.57
C THR A 32 -13.48 -22.41 14.78
N ASP A 33 -14.38 -22.44 15.76
CA ASP A 33 -14.27 -23.31 16.94
C ASP A 33 -14.98 -24.63 16.67
N ASP A 34 -14.22 -25.66 16.29
CA ASP A 34 -14.69 -27.05 16.23
C ASP A 34 -14.45 -27.80 17.56
N GLY A 35 -14.12 -27.08 18.64
CA GLY A 35 -13.94 -27.62 19.98
C GLY A 35 -12.58 -28.27 20.24
N CYS A 36 -11.62 -28.21 19.30
CA CYS A 36 -10.25 -28.67 19.54
C CYS A 36 -9.14 -27.88 18.84
N CYS A 37 -9.41 -27.15 17.75
CA CYS A 37 -8.40 -26.35 17.04
C CYS A 37 -8.94 -24.98 16.64
N THR A 38 -8.19 -23.92 16.94
CA THR A 38 -8.45 -22.59 16.36
C THR A 38 -7.72 -22.49 15.02
N TYR A 39 -8.45 -22.45 13.91
CA TYR A 39 -7.88 -22.09 12.61
C TYR A 39 -7.81 -20.57 12.50
N THR A 40 -6.72 -20.05 11.93
CA THR A 40 -6.58 -18.63 11.64
C THR A 40 -6.09 -18.54 10.21
N TYR A 41 -6.83 -17.83 9.37
CA TYR A 41 -6.51 -17.63 7.98
C TYR A 41 -5.79 -16.29 7.82
N CYS A 42 -4.82 -16.21 6.93
CA CYS A 42 -4.19 -14.94 6.61
C CYS A 42 -4.94 -14.31 5.44
N ASP A 43 -5.10 -12.99 5.48
CA ASP A 43 -5.53 -12.24 4.30
C ASP A 43 -4.44 -12.34 3.22
N CYS A 44 -4.87 -12.23 1.97
CA CYS A 44 -4.02 -12.37 0.80
C CYS A 44 -3.41 -11.02 0.46
N VAL A 45 -2.08 -10.96 0.38
CA VAL A 45 -1.35 -9.73 0.07
C VAL A 45 -0.39 -9.91 -1.08
N CYS A 46 -0.63 -9.15 -2.13
CA CYS A 46 0.22 -9.05 -3.29
C CYS A 46 0.94 -7.71 -3.28
N MET A 47 2.20 -7.70 -3.68
CA MET A 47 3.04 -6.50 -3.67
C MET A 47 3.83 -6.39 -4.96
N GLY A 48 4.08 -5.16 -5.39
CA GLY A 48 5.05 -4.87 -6.45
C GLY A 48 5.86 -3.62 -6.11
N TRP A 49 7.14 -3.63 -6.45
CA TRP A 49 8.05 -2.52 -6.17
C TRP A 49 9.21 -2.48 -7.15
N GLY A 50 9.72 -1.28 -7.42
CA GLY A 50 10.85 -1.06 -8.32
C GLY A 50 10.57 -1.36 -9.79
N ASP A 51 9.54 -2.17 -10.11
CA ASP A 51 9.23 -2.76 -11.42
C ASP A 51 10.51 -3.24 -12.12
N PRO A 52 10.96 -4.42 -11.69
CA PRO A 52 10.21 -5.59 -12.11
C PRO A 52 9.76 -6.51 -10.97
N HIS A 53 9.82 -6.13 -9.70
CA HIS A 53 9.68 -7.09 -8.60
C HIS A 53 8.23 -7.28 -8.15
N PHE A 54 7.79 -8.53 -8.08
CA PHE A 54 6.45 -8.92 -7.67
C PHE A 54 6.50 -10.00 -6.59
N SER A 55 5.54 -9.95 -5.67
CA SER A 55 5.21 -11.03 -4.74
C SER A 55 3.73 -11.38 -4.89
N THR A 56 3.43 -12.64 -5.19
CA THR A 56 2.05 -13.16 -5.25
C THR A 56 1.40 -13.15 -3.87
N PHE A 57 0.08 -13.40 -3.83
CA PHE A 57 -0.69 -13.51 -2.60
C PHE A 57 -0.17 -14.60 -1.65
N ASP A 58 0.38 -15.68 -2.20
CA ASP A 58 0.95 -16.79 -1.44
C ASP A 58 2.47 -16.67 -1.23
N GLY A 59 3.07 -15.54 -1.63
CA GLY A 59 4.46 -15.17 -1.35
C GLY A 59 5.49 -15.73 -2.33
N THR A 60 5.10 -16.11 -3.54
CA THR A 60 6.04 -16.42 -4.63
C THR A 60 6.59 -15.13 -5.21
N TYR A 61 7.91 -15.01 -5.19
CA TYR A 61 8.62 -13.92 -5.82
C TYR A 61 8.91 -14.25 -7.28
N TYR A 62 8.72 -13.26 -8.15
CA TYR A 62 9.19 -13.33 -9.53
C TYR A 62 9.50 -11.92 -10.04
N SER A 63 9.96 -11.82 -11.28
CA SER A 63 10.16 -10.52 -11.90
C SER A 63 9.68 -10.46 -13.34
N HIS A 64 9.08 -9.34 -13.72
CA HIS A 64 8.59 -9.11 -15.07
C HIS A 64 8.90 -7.70 -15.53
N MET A 65 9.37 -7.56 -16.78
CA MET A 65 9.69 -6.28 -17.39
C MET A 65 8.77 -6.06 -18.60
N GLY A 66 7.95 -5.00 -18.56
CA GLY A 66 7.21 -4.59 -19.75
C GLY A 66 6.36 -3.36 -19.52
N ASN A 67 6.06 -2.65 -20.60
CA ASN A 67 5.41 -1.34 -20.58
C ASN A 67 3.91 -1.39 -20.92
N CYS A 68 3.26 -2.53 -20.68
CA CYS A 68 1.83 -2.71 -20.92
C CYS A 68 0.98 -2.40 -19.68
N THR A 69 -0.33 -2.50 -19.89
CA THR A 69 -1.30 -2.68 -18.81
C THR A 69 -1.54 -4.15 -18.56
N TYR A 70 -1.34 -4.58 -17.32
CA TYR A 70 -1.42 -5.96 -16.88
C TYR A 70 -2.52 -6.17 -15.86
N VAL A 71 -3.11 -7.37 -15.86
CA VAL A 71 -4.01 -7.83 -14.78
C VAL A 71 -3.16 -8.22 -13.59
N LEU A 72 -3.25 -7.45 -12.50
CA LEU A 72 -2.67 -7.84 -11.22
C LEU A 72 -3.56 -8.91 -10.58
N VAL A 73 -4.85 -8.64 -10.48
CA VAL A 73 -5.83 -9.61 -10.00
C VAL A 73 -7.19 -9.38 -10.67
N GLU A 74 -7.83 -10.48 -11.06
CA GLU A 74 -9.26 -10.54 -11.35
C GLU A 74 -9.84 -11.81 -10.72
N GLU A 75 -11.17 -11.89 -10.67
CA GLU A 75 -11.84 -13.06 -10.15
C GLU A 75 -11.75 -14.24 -11.12
N ARG A 76 -11.48 -15.43 -10.57
CA ARG A 76 -11.56 -16.68 -11.36
C ARG A 76 -13.01 -17.03 -11.70
N TYR A 77 -13.90 -16.80 -10.74
CA TYR A 77 -15.35 -16.94 -10.84
C TYR A 77 -15.97 -15.60 -10.45
N ILE A 78 -16.57 -14.92 -11.43
CA ILE A 78 -17.10 -13.56 -11.24
C ILE A 78 -18.28 -13.61 -10.25
N GLU A 79 -18.06 -13.08 -9.05
CA GLU A 79 -19.06 -12.96 -7.98
C GLU A 79 -19.10 -11.55 -7.37
N LEU A 80 -17.96 -10.85 -7.33
CA LEU A 80 -17.76 -9.59 -6.63
C LEU A 80 -17.67 -8.38 -7.58
N ASP A 81 -17.43 -8.61 -8.87
CA ASP A 81 -17.07 -7.63 -9.89
C ASP A 81 -15.80 -6.83 -9.53
N PHE A 82 -14.77 -7.49 -9.03
CA PHE A 82 -13.52 -6.86 -8.57
C PHE A 82 -12.31 -7.20 -9.46
N ALA A 83 -11.53 -6.17 -9.82
CA ALA A 83 -10.24 -6.36 -10.49
C ALA A 83 -9.26 -5.22 -10.20
N VAL A 84 -7.97 -5.50 -10.32
CA VAL A 84 -6.89 -4.52 -10.21
C VAL A 84 -5.91 -4.69 -11.37
N TYR A 85 -5.52 -3.58 -11.97
CA TYR A 85 -4.57 -3.53 -13.08
C TYR A 85 -3.45 -2.54 -12.79
N VAL A 86 -2.26 -2.82 -13.32
CA VAL A 86 -1.15 -1.86 -13.34
C VAL A 86 -0.82 -1.50 -14.78
N THR A 87 -0.66 -0.22 -15.07
CA THR A 87 -0.09 0.25 -16.33
C THR A 87 1.34 0.65 -16.09
N ASN A 88 2.26 0.06 -16.83
CA ASN A 88 3.67 0.39 -16.77
C ASN A 88 4.06 1.31 -17.94
N TYR A 89 5.20 1.98 -17.82
CA TYR A 89 5.82 2.74 -18.89
C TYR A 89 7.32 2.48 -18.92
N ASN A 90 7.95 2.67 -20.07
CA ASN A 90 9.41 2.59 -20.17
C ASN A 90 10.04 3.85 -19.53
N CYS A 91 10.68 3.68 -18.38
CA CYS A 91 11.36 4.76 -17.67
C CYS A 91 12.84 4.93 -18.07
N GLY A 92 13.31 4.14 -19.04
CA GLY A 92 14.65 4.20 -19.64
C GLY A 92 15.46 2.92 -19.43
N ARG A 93 16.52 2.72 -20.24
CA ARG A 93 17.45 1.55 -20.16
C ARG A 93 16.77 0.18 -20.24
N ASP A 94 15.62 0.11 -20.91
CA ASP A 94 14.73 -1.06 -21.00
C ASP A 94 14.17 -1.52 -19.65
N VAL A 95 14.00 -0.58 -18.72
CA VAL A 95 13.32 -0.78 -17.42
C VAL A 95 11.89 -0.24 -17.51
N ALA A 96 10.96 -1.00 -16.95
CA ALA A 96 9.57 -0.59 -16.79
C ALA A 96 9.39 0.06 -15.42
N CYS A 97 8.49 1.04 -15.33
CA CYS A 97 8.08 1.64 -14.06
C CYS A 97 6.56 1.71 -14.02
N PRO A 98 5.92 1.60 -12.85
CA PRO A 98 4.48 1.79 -12.74
C PRO A 98 4.10 3.24 -13.10
N ARG A 99 3.10 3.40 -13.96
CA ARG A 99 2.47 4.68 -14.30
C ARG A 99 1.17 4.88 -13.54
N SER A 100 0.38 3.84 -13.44
CA SER A 100 -0.94 3.91 -12.81
C SER A 100 -1.41 2.59 -12.23
N ILE A 101 -2.18 2.69 -11.15
CA ILE A 101 -2.98 1.60 -10.58
C ILE A 101 -4.45 1.84 -10.95
N ILE A 102 -5.12 0.81 -11.43
CA ILE A 102 -6.54 0.87 -11.81
C ILE A 102 -7.30 -0.15 -10.98
N VAL A 103 -8.25 0.30 -10.19
CA VAL A 103 -9.12 -0.55 -9.36
C VAL A 103 -10.53 -0.52 -9.94
N VAL A 104 -11.06 -1.68 -10.27
CA VAL A 104 -12.42 -1.86 -10.76
C VAL A 104 -13.25 -2.56 -9.69
N TYR A 105 -14.40 -1.99 -9.38
CA TYR A 105 -15.42 -2.60 -8.53
C TYR A 105 -16.81 -2.28 -9.08
N LYS A 106 -17.57 -3.32 -9.47
CA LYS A 106 -18.88 -3.18 -10.14
C LYS A 106 -18.78 -2.28 -11.39
N SER A 107 -19.45 -1.12 -11.35
CA SER A 107 -19.50 -0.14 -12.45
C SER A 107 -18.50 1.02 -12.29
N LYS A 108 -17.57 0.89 -11.34
CA LYS A 108 -16.62 1.93 -10.99
C LYS A 108 -15.22 1.52 -11.37
N GLU A 109 -14.54 2.40 -12.09
CA GLU A 109 -13.12 2.31 -12.40
C GLU A 109 -12.42 3.52 -11.78
N VAL A 110 -11.58 3.26 -10.77
CA VAL A 110 -10.69 4.25 -10.16
C VAL A 110 -9.33 4.10 -10.80
N ASN A 111 -8.81 5.17 -11.40
CA ASN A 111 -7.45 5.20 -11.93
C ASN A 111 -6.63 6.23 -11.15
N VAL A 112 -5.55 5.76 -10.53
CA VAL A 112 -4.54 6.58 -9.86
C VAL A 112 -3.32 6.64 -10.76
N THR A 113 -3.06 7.78 -11.36
CA THR A 113 -1.97 7.97 -12.34
C THR A 113 -0.92 8.94 -11.81
N VAL A 114 0.36 8.63 -12.05
CA VAL A 114 1.49 9.58 -11.94
C VAL A 114 1.55 10.40 -13.24
N PRO A 115 1.16 11.69 -13.23
CA PRO A 115 1.08 12.48 -14.45
C PRO A 115 2.46 12.91 -14.96
N ASP A 116 3.37 13.25 -14.03
CA ASP A 116 4.77 13.60 -14.32
C ASP A 116 5.70 12.57 -13.68
N LYS A 117 6.47 11.86 -14.52
CA LYS A 117 7.43 10.85 -14.08
C LYS A 117 8.57 11.40 -13.20
N ASN A 118 8.76 12.72 -13.18
CA ASN A 118 9.78 13.37 -12.35
C ASN A 118 9.23 13.83 -11.00
N ASP A 119 7.92 13.79 -10.80
CA ASP A 119 7.25 14.19 -9.55
C ASP A 119 6.29 13.09 -9.10
N LEU A 120 6.88 12.05 -8.50
CA LEU A 120 6.14 10.89 -7.98
C LEU A 120 5.18 11.29 -6.85
N ALA A 121 5.36 12.43 -6.19
CA ALA A 121 4.50 12.86 -5.08
C ALA A 121 3.10 13.29 -5.56
N VAL A 122 2.97 13.70 -6.82
CA VAL A 122 1.71 14.14 -7.42
C VAL A 122 1.00 12.95 -8.08
N LYS A 123 -0.24 12.70 -7.68
CA LYS A 123 -1.12 11.70 -8.29
C LYS A 123 -2.40 12.35 -8.78
N LEU A 124 -2.81 11.99 -10.00
CA LEU A 124 -4.12 12.34 -10.55
C LEU A 124 -5.06 11.15 -10.34
N VAL A 125 -6.19 11.38 -9.67
CA VAL A 125 -7.22 10.35 -9.49
C VAL A 125 -8.41 10.64 -10.38
N THR A 126 -8.83 9.63 -11.15
CA THR A 126 -10.09 9.65 -11.88
C THR A 126 -11.01 8.54 -11.40
N VAL A 127 -12.32 8.79 -11.46
CA VAL A 127 -13.38 7.80 -11.26
C VAL A 127 -14.28 7.83 -12.48
N ASN A 128 -14.34 6.72 -13.23
CA ASN A 128 -15.02 6.63 -14.52
C ASN A 128 -14.63 7.78 -15.45
N ASP A 129 -13.31 7.94 -15.66
CA ASP A 129 -12.67 8.97 -16.50
C ASP A 129 -12.89 10.43 -16.08
N ARG A 130 -13.48 10.66 -14.90
CA ARG A 130 -13.67 12.01 -14.35
C ARG A 130 -12.67 12.27 -13.25
N VAL A 131 -11.92 13.35 -13.36
CA VAL A 131 -11.01 13.81 -12.30
C VAL A 131 -11.81 14.10 -11.03
N VAL A 132 -11.33 13.59 -9.89
CA VAL A 132 -11.92 13.82 -8.57
C VAL A 132 -10.91 14.44 -7.62
N SER A 133 -11.41 15.20 -6.64
CA SER A 133 -10.61 15.64 -5.50
C SER A 133 -10.61 14.56 -4.41
N LEU A 134 -9.50 14.45 -3.67
CA LEU A 134 -9.39 13.57 -2.52
C LEU A 134 -9.69 14.32 -1.22
N PRO A 135 -10.31 13.66 -0.22
CA PRO A 135 -10.81 12.29 -0.28
C PRO A 135 -12.09 12.20 -1.13
N TYR A 136 -12.20 11.12 -1.89
CA TYR A 136 -13.39 10.76 -2.64
C TYR A 136 -14.10 9.59 -1.94
N TYR A 137 -15.41 9.65 -1.82
CA TYR A 137 -16.19 8.54 -1.28
C TYR A 137 -17.55 8.45 -1.97
N ASP A 138 -18.02 7.22 -2.16
CA ASP A 138 -19.40 6.93 -2.47
C ASP A 138 -19.86 5.67 -1.69
N LEU A 139 -20.94 5.02 -2.14
CA LEU A 139 -21.46 3.82 -1.48
C LEU A 139 -20.54 2.60 -1.63
N ASP A 140 -19.76 2.54 -2.70
CA ASP A 140 -18.97 1.37 -3.10
C ASP A 140 -17.48 1.54 -2.80
N LEU A 141 -16.98 2.79 -2.83
CA LEU A 141 -15.55 3.09 -2.80
C LEU A 141 -15.20 4.24 -1.85
N PHE A 142 -14.00 4.15 -1.29
CA PHE A 142 -13.33 5.23 -0.60
C PHE A 142 -11.92 5.40 -1.14
N VAL A 143 -11.56 6.61 -1.57
CA VAL A 143 -10.23 6.95 -2.06
C VAL A 143 -9.70 8.11 -1.25
N GLU A 144 -8.54 7.94 -0.63
CA GLU A 144 -7.90 9.00 0.14
C GLU A 144 -6.41 9.09 -0.17
N LYS A 145 -5.86 10.29 0.02
CA LYS A 145 -4.42 10.48 0.04
C LYS A 145 -3.95 10.25 1.46
N TYR A 146 -2.97 9.37 1.62
CA TYR A 146 -2.32 9.11 2.88
C TYR A 146 -0.81 9.25 2.68
N TYR A 147 -0.27 10.42 3.00
CA TYR A 147 1.11 10.81 2.70
C TYR A 147 1.42 10.79 1.19
N VAL A 148 2.32 9.90 0.75
CA VAL A 148 2.59 9.66 -0.67
C VAL A 148 1.66 8.63 -1.26
N ASP A 149 1.02 7.78 -0.46
CA ASP A 149 0.09 6.79 -0.96
C ASP A 149 -1.23 7.43 -1.36
N VAL A 150 -1.79 6.93 -2.45
CA VAL A 150 -3.23 6.97 -2.67
C VAL A 150 -3.78 5.60 -2.32
N ILE A 151 -4.72 5.58 -1.38
CA ILE A 151 -5.36 4.35 -0.90
C ILE A 151 -6.75 4.26 -1.52
N VAL A 152 -7.02 3.16 -2.21
CA VAL A 152 -8.36 2.82 -2.72
C VAL A 152 -8.91 1.67 -1.89
N THR A 153 -10.02 1.91 -1.19
CA THR A 153 -10.69 0.92 -0.35
C THR A 153 -12.07 0.59 -0.91
N VAL A 154 -12.40 -0.69 -0.97
CA VAL A 154 -13.76 -1.21 -1.21
C VAL A 154 -14.33 -1.68 0.13
N PRO A 155 -15.10 -0.85 0.86
CA PRO A 155 -15.46 -1.14 2.25
C PRO A 155 -16.28 -2.42 2.43
N HIS A 156 -17.13 -2.75 1.44
CA HIS A 156 -17.96 -3.94 1.46
C HIS A 156 -17.18 -5.26 1.34
N LEU A 157 -16.01 -5.22 0.72
CA LEU A 157 -15.11 -6.36 0.60
C LEU A 157 -13.95 -6.29 1.60
N ASN A 158 -13.81 -5.16 2.31
CA ASN A 158 -12.61 -4.81 3.08
C ASN A 158 -11.31 -5.00 2.26
N ALA A 159 -11.37 -4.75 0.95
CA ALA A 159 -10.22 -4.80 0.05
C ALA A 159 -9.57 -3.43 -0.02
N THR A 160 -8.23 -3.39 -0.01
CA THR A 160 -7.48 -2.13 0.00
C THR A 160 -6.29 -2.20 -0.95
N VAL A 161 -6.13 -1.18 -1.78
CA VAL A 161 -5.01 -1.02 -2.72
C VAL A 161 -4.23 0.23 -2.36
N TYR A 162 -2.93 0.08 -2.12
CA TYR A 162 -1.97 1.15 -1.88
C TYR A 162 -1.16 1.40 -3.15
N PHE A 163 -0.89 2.65 -3.47
CA PHE A 163 -0.01 3.03 -4.58
C PHE A 163 0.70 4.36 -4.29
N ASP A 164 2.03 4.34 -4.25
CA ASP A 164 2.85 5.53 -4.01
C ASP A 164 3.48 6.12 -5.29
N GLY A 165 3.25 5.47 -6.44
CA GLY A 165 3.83 5.84 -7.74
C GLY A 165 4.90 4.87 -8.25
N ILE A 166 5.55 4.11 -7.36
CA ILE A 166 6.60 3.13 -7.69
C ILE A 166 6.42 1.78 -6.99
N THR A 167 5.65 1.75 -5.91
CA THR A 167 5.25 0.55 -5.17
C THR A 167 3.75 0.45 -5.08
N PHE A 168 3.24 -0.77 -5.05
CA PHE A 168 1.84 -1.05 -4.75
C PHE A 168 1.70 -2.24 -3.80
N ALA A 169 0.61 -2.26 -3.04
CA ALA A 169 0.21 -3.41 -2.24
C ALA A 169 -1.31 -3.60 -2.34
N ILE A 170 -1.76 -4.85 -2.54
CA ILE A 170 -3.16 -5.23 -2.66
C ILE A 170 -3.49 -6.16 -1.50
N TYR A 171 -4.38 -5.72 -0.60
CA TYR A 171 -4.87 -6.48 0.53
C TYR A 171 -6.28 -7.01 0.24
N LEU A 172 -6.41 -8.33 0.15
CA LEU A 172 -7.67 -9.01 -0.13
C LEU A 172 -8.04 -9.94 1.03
N PRO A 173 -9.19 -9.76 1.68
CA PRO A 173 -9.59 -10.63 2.78
C PRO A 173 -9.86 -12.06 2.32
N HIS A 174 -9.37 -13.02 3.10
CA HIS A 174 -9.51 -14.45 2.80
C HIS A 174 -10.99 -14.86 2.63
N GLU A 175 -11.90 -14.25 3.39
CA GLU A 175 -13.34 -14.53 3.35
C GLU A 175 -13.96 -14.41 1.96
N TYR A 176 -13.49 -13.46 1.15
CA TYR A 176 -14.06 -13.17 -0.17
C TYR A 176 -13.23 -13.73 -1.33
N PHE A 177 -11.91 -13.83 -1.16
CA PHE A 177 -10.98 -14.06 -2.27
C PHE A 177 -10.28 -15.42 -2.25
N PHE A 178 -10.46 -16.23 -1.19
CA PHE A 178 -9.85 -17.55 -1.13
C PHE A 178 -10.26 -18.41 -2.34
N ASN A 179 -9.26 -18.92 -3.07
CA ASN A 179 -9.44 -19.71 -4.28
C ASN A 179 -10.27 -19.02 -5.41
N ASN A 180 -10.38 -17.69 -5.37
CA ASN A 180 -11.11 -16.91 -6.38
C ASN A 180 -10.28 -15.78 -7.02
N THR A 181 -8.95 -15.90 -7.02
CA THR A 181 -8.07 -14.93 -7.70
C THR A 181 -7.28 -15.57 -8.83
N GLN A 182 -7.03 -14.78 -9.87
CA GLN A 182 -6.09 -15.09 -10.95
C GLN A 182 -5.46 -13.78 -11.47
N GLY A 183 -4.30 -13.85 -12.10
CA GLY A 183 -3.53 -12.68 -12.51
C GLY A 183 -2.06 -12.80 -12.15
N GLN A 184 -1.33 -11.69 -12.30
CA GLN A 184 0.07 -11.58 -11.86
C GLN A 184 0.26 -11.76 -10.35
N CYS A 185 -0.74 -11.43 -9.54
CA CYS A 185 -0.72 -11.69 -8.10
C CYS A 185 -0.96 -13.16 -7.71
N GLY A 186 -1.16 -14.06 -8.68
CA GLY A 186 -1.35 -15.49 -8.44
C GLY A 186 -2.69 -15.85 -7.79
N THR A 187 -2.73 -17.01 -7.15
CA THR A 187 -3.92 -17.50 -6.45
C THR A 187 -3.84 -17.09 -4.96
N CYS A 188 -5.00 -16.95 -4.33
CA CYS A 188 -5.13 -16.71 -2.90
C CYS A 188 -5.50 -18.04 -2.24
N THR A 189 -4.54 -18.94 -2.09
CA THR A 189 -4.79 -20.32 -1.57
C THR A 189 -3.85 -20.75 -0.45
N GLN A 190 -2.88 -19.90 -0.08
CA GLN A 190 -1.76 -20.20 0.82
C GLN A 190 -0.85 -21.31 0.28
N ASN A 191 -0.81 -21.51 -1.04
CA ASN A 191 -0.06 -22.54 -1.72
C ASN A 191 0.72 -22.02 -2.92
N LYS A 192 2.01 -21.76 -2.71
CA LYS A 192 2.93 -21.29 -3.76
C LYS A 192 2.98 -22.16 -5.02
N THR A 193 2.61 -23.45 -4.95
CA THR A 193 2.74 -24.34 -6.11
C THR A 193 1.74 -24.07 -7.22
N ASP A 194 0.68 -23.31 -6.96
CA ASP A 194 -0.34 -22.97 -7.96
C ASP A 194 -0.39 -21.47 -8.32
N ASP A 195 0.53 -20.66 -7.77
CA ASP A 195 0.62 -19.23 -7.99
C ASP A 195 0.79 -18.84 -9.47
N CYS A 196 1.60 -19.58 -10.21
CA CYS A 196 1.91 -19.28 -11.61
C CYS A 196 0.82 -19.80 -12.57
N LEU A 197 -0.44 -19.47 -12.28
CA LEU A 197 -1.62 -19.83 -13.06
C LEU A 197 -1.75 -18.93 -14.30
N LEU A 198 -1.72 -19.53 -15.48
CA LEU A 198 -1.95 -18.85 -16.76
C LEU A 198 -3.45 -18.82 -17.11
N ARG A 199 -3.85 -17.93 -18.01
CA ARG A 199 -5.22 -17.75 -18.51
C ARG A 199 -5.82 -19.02 -19.12
N ASN A 200 -4.98 -19.89 -19.68
CA ASN A 200 -5.42 -21.17 -20.23
C ASN A 200 -5.71 -22.24 -19.15
N GLY A 201 -5.51 -21.91 -17.87
CA GLY A 201 -5.71 -22.77 -16.71
C GLY A 201 -4.53 -23.67 -16.36
N SER A 202 -3.41 -23.59 -17.09
CA SER A 202 -2.18 -24.32 -16.75
C SER A 202 -1.36 -23.59 -15.70
N VAL A 203 -0.70 -24.36 -14.84
CA VAL A 203 0.26 -23.86 -13.85
C VAL A 203 1.67 -24.17 -14.36
N VAL A 204 2.53 -23.16 -14.38
CA VAL A 204 3.93 -23.30 -14.81
C VAL A 204 4.89 -23.17 -13.63
N GLU A 205 6.13 -23.63 -13.78
CA GLU A 205 7.13 -23.52 -12.70
C GLU A 205 7.71 -22.10 -12.56
N ASP A 206 7.84 -21.37 -13.67
CA ASP A 206 8.41 -20.01 -13.69
C ASP A 206 7.31 -18.95 -13.77
N CYS A 207 7.07 -18.26 -12.66
CA CYS A 207 6.10 -17.18 -12.55
C CYS A 207 6.45 -15.96 -13.42
N ASN A 208 7.67 -15.84 -13.98
CA ASN A 208 7.97 -14.80 -14.97
C ASN A 208 7.06 -14.90 -16.21
N ALA A 209 6.49 -16.07 -16.49
CA ALA A 209 5.51 -16.26 -17.55
C ALA A 209 4.15 -15.58 -17.29
N LEU A 210 3.86 -15.16 -16.05
CA LEU A 210 2.62 -14.46 -15.71
C LEU A 210 2.54 -13.10 -16.41
N GLY A 211 3.64 -12.36 -16.46
CA GLY A 211 3.71 -11.04 -17.09
C GLY A 211 3.12 -10.99 -18.51
N PRO A 212 3.70 -11.74 -19.47
CA PRO A 212 3.23 -11.75 -20.86
C PRO A 212 1.84 -12.38 -21.05
N ASP A 213 1.44 -13.32 -20.19
CA ASP A 213 0.14 -13.97 -20.29
C ASP A 213 -1.02 -13.09 -19.79
N TRP A 214 -0.75 -12.24 -18.79
CA TRP A 214 -1.75 -11.38 -18.14
C TRP A 214 -1.81 -9.95 -18.69
N VAL A 215 -1.43 -9.73 -19.94
CA VAL A 215 -1.60 -8.43 -20.65
C VAL A 215 -3.06 -8.14 -20.92
N THR A 216 -3.41 -6.85 -20.99
CA THR A 216 -4.73 -6.35 -21.39
C THR A 216 -4.65 -5.46 -22.63
N ASN A 217 -5.78 -5.23 -23.27
CA ASN A 217 -5.91 -4.32 -24.41
C ASN A 217 -6.00 -2.82 -24.00
N LYS A 218 -5.76 -2.48 -22.74
CA LYS A 218 -5.83 -1.08 -22.25
C LYS A 218 -4.66 -0.18 -22.71
N THR A 219 -3.72 -0.70 -23.50
CA THR A 219 -2.53 0.04 -23.98
C THR A 219 -2.33 -0.23 -25.47
N ASP A 220 -2.17 0.83 -26.27
CA ASP A 220 -2.04 0.74 -27.74
C ASP A 220 -0.66 0.24 -28.19
N HIS A 221 0.38 0.44 -27.38
CA HIS A 221 1.75 0.04 -27.65
C HIS A 221 2.31 -0.75 -26.47
N CYS A 222 2.78 -1.96 -26.77
CA CYS A 222 3.14 -2.98 -25.81
C CYS A 222 4.43 -3.66 -26.28
N ASP A 223 5.51 -3.42 -25.54
CA ASP A 223 6.81 -4.05 -25.71
C ASP A 223 7.14 -4.85 -24.43
N GLU A 224 7.19 -6.17 -24.59
CA GLU A 224 7.58 -7.07 -23.51
C GLU A 224 9.06 -7.41 -23.60
N HIS A 225 9.70 -7.45 -22.44
CA HIS A 225 11.09 -7.81 -22.32
C HIS A 225 11.25 -8.88 -21.25
N LEU A 226 12.17 -9.82 -21.49
CA LEU A 226 12.57 -10.72 -20.43
C LEU A 226 13.36 -9.93 -19.37
N PRO A 227 13.19 -10.26 -18.07
CA PRO A 227 14.04 -9.69 -17.03
C PRO A 227 15.51 -9.85 -17.38
N LYS A 228 16.28 -8.77 -17.31
CA LYS A 228 17.73 -8.85 -17.50
C LYS A 228 18.34 -9.55 -16.28
N PRO A 229 19.34 -10.44 -16.44
CA PRO A 229 20.07 -11.01 -15.33
C PRO A 229 20.60 -9.91 -14.40
N ILE A 230 20.70 -10.22 -13.10
CA ILE A 230 21.29 -9.30 -12.11
C ILE A 230 22.68 -8.88 -12.61
N PRO A 231 22.93 -7.57 -12.87
CA PRO A 231 24.26 -7.12 -13.22
C PRO A 231 25.22 -7.44 -12.07
N ASP A 232 26.42 -7.94 -12.37
CA ASP A 232 27.46 -8.10 -11.36
C ASP A 232 28.00 -6.69 -11.02
N CYS A 233 27.41 -6.05 -10.01
CA CYS A 233 27.77 -4.72 -9.55
C CYS A 233 28.21 -4.78 -8.08
N ASP A 234 29.31 -4.10 -7.77
CA ASP A 234 29.98 -4.13 -6.45
C ASP A 234 29.32 -3.16 -5.43
N ASP A 235 28.34 -2.34 -5.88
CA ASP A 235 27.64 -1.32 -5.10
C ASP A 235 26.48 -1.89 -4.26
N SER A 236 26.69 -3.01 -3.57
CA SER A 236 25.66 -3.65 -2.73
C SER A 236 25.66 -3.22 -1.26
N LYS A 237 26.59 -2.35 -0.85
CA LYS A 237 26.79 -2.03 0.59
C LYS A 237 25.58 -1.39 1.25
N MET A 238 24.78 -0.63 0.50
CA MET A 238 23.53 -0.07 1.04
C MET A 238 22.51 -1.18 1.34
N CYS A 239 22.50 -2.25 0.55
CA CYS A 239 21.56 -3.36 0.73
C CYS A 239 21.86 -4.23 1.94
N ASP A 240 23.07 -4.15 2.50
CA ASP A 240 23.40 -4.79 3.78
C ASP A 240 22.53 -4.25 4.94
N ILE A 241 21.90 -3.08 4.78
CA ILE A 241 20.89 -2.52 5.72
C ILE A 241 19.73 -3.48 5.96
N VAL A 242 19.38 -4.34 5.00
CA VAL A 242 18.37 -5.41 5.19
C VAL A 242 18.67 -6.28 6.41
N TYR A 243 19.95 -6.46 6.74
CA TYR A 243 20.43 -7.25 7.87
C TYR A 243 20.88 -6.40 9.07
N ASP A 244 20.53 -5.11 9.10
CA ASP A 244 20.77 -4.27 10.25
C ASP A 244 19.86 -4.66 11.44
N ALA A 245 20.32 -4.33 12.65
CA ALA A 245 19.61 -4.62 13.89
C ALA A 245 18.18 -4.05 13.93
N VAL A 246 17.90 -2.95 13.20
CA VAL A 246 16.54 -2.38 13.11
C VAL A 246 15.52 -3.37 12.54
N PHE A 247 15.92 -4.28 11.65
CA PHE A 247 15.03 -5.28 11.03
C PHE A 247 14.92 -6.60 11.81
N TYR A 248 15.86 -6.92 12.71
CA TYR A 248 15.88 -8.21 13.43
C TYR A 248 14.56 -8.63 14.12
N PRO A 249 13.74 -7.71 14.66
CA PRO A 249 12.46 -8.08 15.24
C PRO A 249 11.50 -8.81 14.27
N CYS A 250 11.56 -8.50 12.97
CA CYS A 250 10.65 -9.07 11.96
C CYS A 250 11.28 -10.17 11.07
N LEU A 251 12.61 -10.27 10.96
CA LEU A 251 13.27 -11.22 10.05
C LEU A 251 13.07 -12.70 10.39
N ASN A 252 12.56 -13.02 11.59
CA ASN A 252 12.16 -14.39 11.93
C ASN A 252 10.81 -14.80 11.31
N ILE A 253 10.07 -13.82 10.77
CA ILE A 253 8.73 -14.00 10.20
C ILE A 253 8.76 -13.73 8.70
N ILE A 254 9.47 -12.68 8.28
CA ILE A 254 9.61 -12.26 6.88
C ILE A 254 10.95 -12.74 6.34
N ASP A 255 10.93 -13.42 5.18
CA ASP A 255 12.16 -13.80 4.47
C ASP A 255 12.80 -12.57 3.82
N SER A 256 13.96 -12.16 4.34
CA SER A 256 14.70 -11.00 3.87
C SER A 256 15.49 -11.22 2.57
N SER A 257 15.66 -12.48 2.13
CA SER A 257 16.55 -12.82 1.01
C SER A 257 16.07 -12.19 -0.29
N THR A 258 14.76 -12.19 -0.55
CA THR A 258 14.14 -11.51 -1.69
C THR A 258 14.48 -10.03 -1.69
N PHE A 259 14.21 -9.32 -0.58
CA PHE A 259 14.45 -7.88 -0.46
C PHE A 259 15.92 -7.50 -0.60
N TYR A 260 16.83 -8.33 -0.08
CA TYR A 260 18.28 -8.14 -0.28
C TYR A 260 18.65 -8.25 -1.76
N ASN A 261 18.18 -9.30 -2.43
CA ASN A 261 18.52 -9.55 -3.83
C ASN A 261 17.92 -8.50 -4.77
N THR A 262 16.67 -8.08 -4.53
CA THR A 262 16.04 -6.99 -5.30
C THR A 262 16.70 -5.65 -5.04
N CYS A 263 17.08 -5.35 -3.78
CA CYS A 263 17.85 -4.16 -3.47
C CYS A 263 19.16 -4.14 -4.26
N LYS A 264 19.89 -5.26 -4.31
CA LYS A 264 21.14 -5.36 -5.07
C LYS A 264 20.92 -5.14 -6.56
N TYR A 265 19.85 -5.73 -7.11
CA TYR A 265 19.47 -5.53 -8.50
C TYR A 265 19.26 -4.04 -8.83
N ASP A 266 18.46 -3.37 -8.01
CA ASP A 266 18.14 -1.95 -8.20
C ASP A 266 19.35 -1.04 -7.97
N ALA A 267 20.21 -1.37 -6.99
CA ALA A 267 21.41 -0.60 -6.65
C ALA A 267 22.42 -0.55 -7.81
N CYS A 268 22.43 -1.57 -8.68
CA CYS A 268 23.26 -1.56 -9.90
C CYS A 268 22.93 -0.41 -10.86
N TYR A 269 21.72 0.13 -10.79
CA TYR A 269 21.29 1.24 -11.61
C TYR A 269 21.45 2.57 -10.89
N SER A 270 21.03 2.62 -9.61
CA SER A 270 21.15 3.78 -8.71
C SER A 270 20.88 3.35 -7.26
N ASN A 271 21.59 3.92 -6.29
CA ASN A 271 21.23 3.71 -4.88
C ASN A 271 19.79 4.19 -4.57
N HIS A 272 19.35 5.29 -5.19
CA HIS A 272 18.00 5.79 -5.03
C HIS A 272 16.91 4.79 -5.46
N THR A 273 17.17 3.95 -6.47
CA THR A 273 16.17 2.94 -6.94
C THR A 273 16.04 1.78 -5.96
N ALA A 274 17.13 1.45 -5.24
CA ALA A 274 17.14 0.40 -4.23
C ALA A 274 16.38 0.75 -2.94
N CYS A 275 16.01 2.02 -2.73
CA CYS A 275 15.19 2.46 -1.61
C CYS A 275 13.82 1.75 -1.57
N SER A 276 13.27 1.36 -2.73
CA SER A 276 11.97 0.68 -2.82
C SER A 276 11.99 -0.68 -2.10
N SER A 277 13.04 -1.47 -2.30
CA SER A 277 13.21 -2.78 -1.66
C SER A 277 13.34 -2.67 -0.12
N LEU A 278 14.07 -1.67 0.37
CA LEU A 278 14.18 -1.39 1.81
C LEU A 278 12.86 -0.89 2.40
N LYS A 279 12.16 0.00 1.68
CA LYS A 279 10.84 0.52 2.05
C LYS A 279 9.83 -0.62 2.19
N VAL A 280 9.72 -1.48 1.19
CA VAL A 280 8.75 -2.59 1.21
C VAL A 280 9.02 -3.53 2.39
N LEU A 281 10.29 -3.87 2.66
CA LEU A 281 10.62 -4.67 3.84
C LEU A 281 10.19 -3.98 5.13
N ALA A 282 10.44 -2.67 5.27
CA ALA A 282 10.02 -1.90 6.43
C ALA A 282 8.48 -1.86 6.56
N ASP A 283 7.75 -1.68 5.45
CA ASP A 283 6.29 -1.70 5.42
C ASP A 283 5.73 -3.08 5.78
N SER A 284 6.35 -4.17 5.32
CA SER A 284 5.98 -5.54 5.71
C SER A 284 6.19 -5.77 7.20
N CYS A 285 7.29 -5.28 7.77
CA CYS A 285 7.55 -5.38 9.22
C CYS A 285 6.56 -4.52 10.03
N ASN A 286 6.26 -3.30 9.56
CA ASN A 286 5.26 -2.41 10.13
C ASN A 286 3.87 -3.07 10.12
N ALA A 287 3.54 -3.81 9.05
CA ALA A 287 2.27 -4.54 8.90
C ALA A 287 2.03 -5.60 9.99
N ILE A 288 3.09 -6.12 10.62
CA ILE A 288 3.01 -7.03 11.77
C ILE A 288 3.38 -6.40 13.10
N GLY A 289 3.40 -5.07 13.15
CA GLY A 289 3.55 -4.30 14.38
C GLY A 289 4.99 -4.08 14.82
N PHE A 290 5.98 -4.36 13.98
CA PHE A 290 7.37 -3.98 14.23
C PHE A 290 7.68 -2.65 13.55
N CYS A 291 7.86 -1.60 14.36
CA CYS A 291 8.22 -0.29 13.84
C CYS A 291 9.68 -0.26 13.36
N ILE A 292 9.92 0.04 12.08
CA ILE A 292 11.26 0.05 11.49
C ILE A 292 11.69 1.47 11.09
N ASP A 293 12.66 2.03 11.81
CA ASP A 293 13.36 3.27 11.44
C ASP A 293 14.65 2.95 10.68
N TRP A 294 14.60 2.95 9.34
CA TRP A 294 15.71 2.51 8.50
C TRP A 294 16.34 3.63 7.66
N ARG A 295 15.62 4.71 7.32
CA ARG A 295 16.08 5.71 6.34
C ARG A 295 17.40 6.37 6.74
N HIS A 296 17.60 6.63 8.04
CA HIS A 296 18.81 7.26 8.56
C HIS A 296 20.09 6.43 8.28
N LEU A 297 19.96 5.11 8.07
CA LEU A 297 21.07 4.21 7.74
C LEU A 297 21.57 4.40 6.29
N THR A 298 20.75 5.01 5.43
CA THR A 298 21.05 5.22 4.00
C THR A 298 21.93 6.43 3.71
N LYS A 299 22.26 7.24 4.74
CA LYS A 299 23.12 8.42 4.63
C LYS A 299 22.65 9.46 3.60
N GLY A 300 21.33 9.65 3.47
CA GLY A 300 20.75 10.63 2.56
C GLY A 300 20.18 10.06 1.26
N GLU A 301 20.56 8.83 0.88
CA GLU A 301 20.14 8.23 -0.39
C GLU A 301 18.63 7.97 -0.44
N CYS A 302 18.04 7.62 0.70
CA CYS A 302 16.61 7.37 0.84
C CYS A 302 15.95 8.36 1.80
N ASP A 303 16.49 9.57 1.94
CA ASP A 303 15.85 10.58 2.79
C ASP A 303 14.46 10.92 2.26
N TYR A 304 13.55 11.17 3.20
CA TYR A 304 12.16 11.45 2.91
C TYR A 304 11.79 12.77 3.56
N GLU A 305 11.68 13.82 2.74
CA GLU A 305 11.38 15.16 3.19
C GLU A 305 9.87 15.38 3.27
N CYS A 306 9.43 15.93 4.39
CA CYS A 306 8.07 16.39 4.58
C CYS A 306 7.94 17.88 4.28
N ASN A 307 6.75 18.31 3.88
CA ASN A 307 6.41 19.73 3.74
C ASN A 307 6.68 20.47 5.07
N GLU A 308 6.95 21.78 5.02
CA GLU A 308 7.47 22.61 6.13
C GLU A 308 6.70 22.57 7.47
N GLU A 309 5.51 21.95 7.53
CA GLU A 309 4.68 21.84 8.74
C GLU A 309 4.53 20.41 9.28
N ARG A 310 5.09 19.40 8.59
CA ARG A 310 5.00 17.98 8.95
C ARG A 310 6.36 17.39 9.25
N VAL A 311 6.37 16.33 10.06
CA VAL A 311 7.57 15.60 10.47
C VAL A 311 7.52 14.17 9.97
N TYR A 312 8.63 13.69 9.43
CA TYR A 312 8.77 12.29 9.07
C TYR A 312 8.70 11.44 10.34
N LEU A 313 7.88 10.40 10.34
CA LEU A 313 7.94 9.32 11.31
C LEU A 313 8.03 7.98 10.55
N PRO A 314 8.91 7.05 11.01
CA PRO A 314 8.98 5.71 10.44
C PRO A 314 7.69 4.91 10.68
N CYS A 315 6.97 5.28 11.75
CA CYS A 315 5.75 4.63 12.21
C CYS A 315 4.89 5.66 12.93
N GLY A 316 3.85 6.17 12.30
CA GLY A 316 2.88 7.04 12.96
C GLY A 316 1.45 6.51 12.84
N ASN A 317 0.53 7.21 13.49
CA ASN A 317 -0.88 6.87 13.51
C ASN A 317 -1.73 8.16 13.40
N ASP A 318 -2.41 8.35 12.28
CA ASP A 318 -3.28 9.50 12.01
C ASP A 318 -4.77 9.14 12.18
N SER A 319 -5.09 8.28 13.15
CA SER A 319 -6.48 7.87 13.43
C SER A 319 -7.42 9.01 13.83
N GLN A 320 -6.92 10.24 14.07
CA GLN A 320 -7.72 11.34 14.60
C GLN A 320 -7.51 12.65 13.83
N TYR A 321 -8.55 13.06 13.11
CA TYR A 321 -8.71 14.43 12.63
C TYR A 321 -9.38 15.30 13.69
N CYS A 322 -9.05 16.58 13.68
CA CYS A 322 -9.70 17.58 14.51
C CYS A 322 -11.22 17.62 14.29
N TYR A 323 -11.65 17.48 13.02
CA TYR A 323 -13.05 17.26 12.60
C TYR A 323 -13.76 16.14 13.40
N ASN A 324 -13.10 15.00 13.62
CA ASN A 324 -13.69 13.83 14.30
C ASN A 324 -13.81 14.02 15.82
N LYS A 325 -12.94 14.84 16.42
CA LYS A 325 -13.06 15.22 17.84
C LYS A 325 -14.32 16.05 18.09
N VAL A 326 -14.70 16.89 17.12
CA VAL A 326 -15.85 17.80 17.21
C VAL A 326 -17.17 17.10 16.82
N LEU A 327 -17.15 16.16 15.86
CA LEU A 327 -18.33 15.42 15.39
C LEU A 327 -18.22 13.93 15.73
N ARG A 328 -18.51 13.59 16.97
CA ARG A 328 -18.31 12.26 17.58
C ARG A 328 -19.25 11.14 17.10
N LEU A 329 -19.76 11.14 15.86
CA LEU A 329 -20.81 10.19 15.43
C LEU A 329 -20.65 9.48 14.06
N TRP A 330 -19.56 9.64 13.31
CA TRP A 330 -19.50 9.11 11.93
C TRP A 330 -18.27 8.28 11.56
N LYS A 331 -17.55 7.68 12.52
CA LYS A 331 -16.33 6.89 12.20
C LYS A 331 -16.18 5.58 12.98
N SER A 332 -17.30 4.86 13.17
CA SER A 332 -17.28 3.50 13.73
C SER A 332 -17.23 2.39 12.67
N TYR A 333 -17.34 2.71 11.37
CA TYR A 333 -17.57 1.69 10.34
C TYR A 333 -16.51 1.60 9.24
N THR A 334 -15.61 2.57 9.07
CA THR A 334 -14.75 2.63 7.88
C THR A 334 -13.24 2.49 8.15
N ILE A 335 -12.81 2.36 9.41
CA ILE A 335 -11.38 2.22 9.73
C ILE A 335 -11.22 1.19 10.84
N LYS A 336 -11.49 -0.09 10.56
CA LYS A 336 -11.12 -1.17 11.49
C LYS A 336 -9.65 -1.57 11.38
N ASN A 337 -8.93 -1.13 10.34
CA ASN A 337 -7.61 -1.66 10.00
C ASN A 337 -6.43 -0.65 10.00
N MET A 338 -6.61 0.63 10.36
CA MET A 338 -5.46 1.58 10.48
C MET A 338 -4.85 1.65 11.89
N ASN A 339 -4.92 0.57 12.68
CA ASN A 339 -4.10 0.49 13.90
C ASN A 339 -2.66 0.06 13.61
N THR A 340 -2.38 -0.33 12.37
CA THR A 340 -1.04 -0.65 11.88
C THR A 340 -0.26 0.64 11.71
N PRO A 341 0.85 0.85 12.44
CA PRO A 341 1.71 2.00 12.23
C PRO A 341 2.25 2.00 10.79
N GLN A 342 2.28 3.15 10.15
CA GLN A 342 2.83 3.29 8.79
C GLN A 342 3.92 4.36 8.77
N GLU A 343 4.81 4.26 7.79
CA GLU A 343 5.79 5.31 7.51
C GLU A 343 5.11 6.50 6.83
N GLY A 344 5.51 7.73 7.19
CA GLY A 344 4.90 8.91 6.57
C GLY A 344 5.26 10.26 7.18
N CYS A 345 4.59 11.30 6.70
CA CYS A 345 4.73 12.67 7.18
C CYS A 345 3.60 13.03 8.14
N TYR A 346 3.86 13.05 9.44
CA TYR A 346 2.85 13.25 10.46
C TYR A 346 2.84 14.68 11.00
N CYS A 347 1.75 15.03 11.67
CA CYS A 347 1.72 16.25 12.46
C CYS A 347 2.70 16.16 13.65
N PRO A 348 3.43 17.25 13.98
CA PRO A 348 4.31 17.30 15.13
C PRO A 348 3.60 16.93 16.44
N SER A 349 4.37 16.45 17.41
CA SER A 349 3.83 16.05 18.72
C SER A 349 2.97 17.16 19.34
N GLY A 350 1.75 16.81 19.76
CA GLY A 350 0.78 17.74 20.34
C GLY A 350 -0.21 18.36 19.33
N THR A 351 -0.01 18.14 18.03
CA THR A 351 -0.93 18.59 16.97
C THR A 351 -1.56 17.41 16.24
N ILE A 352 -2.68 17.64 15.56
CA ILE A 352 -3.38 16.64 14.73
C ILE A 352 -3.80 17.24 13.39
N PRO A 353 -4.03 16.41 12.35
CA PRO A 353 -4.56 16.88 11.07
C PRO A 353 -5.90 17.59 11.24
N LEU A 354 -6.10 18.71 10.53
CA LEU A 354 -7.31 19.53 10.65
C LEU A 354 -8.57 18.75 10.23
N ASN A 355 -8.63 18.33 8.97
CA ASN A 355 -9.74 17.54 8.44
C ASN A 355 -9.26 16.73 7.23
N PRO A 356 -10.06 15.77 6.73
CA PRO A 356 -9.65 14.93 5.61
C PRO A 356 -9.38 15.67 4.29
N GLU A 357 -10.00 16.84 4.05
CA GLU A 357 -9.78 17.67 2.85
C GLU A 357 -8.47 18.46 2.91
N TYR A 358 -8.03 18.77 4.14
CA TYR A 358 -6.79 19.50 4.43
C TYR A 358 -5.93 18.70 5.41
N PRO A 359 -5.51 17.47 5.04
CA PRO A 359 -4.80 16.59 5.96
C PRO A 359 -3.45 17.22 6.33
N ASP A 360 -2.78 17.87 5.37
CA ASP A 360 -1.44 18.43 5.55
C ASP A 360 -1.34 19.54 6.63
N PHE A 361 -2.47 20.15 7.02
CA PHE A 361 -2.52 21.22 8.01
C PHE A 361 -2.68 20.68 9.43
N CYS A 362 -1.72 21.00 10.30
CA CYS A 362 -1.67 20.53 11.68
C CYS A 362 -2.17 21.59 12.68
N THR A 363 -2.98 21.17 13.65
CA THR A 363 -3.51 22.06 14.71
C THR A 363 -3.54 21.37 16.06
N ASP A 364 -3.24 22.10 17.12
CA ASP A 364 -3.46 21.71 18.52
C ASP A 364 -4.83 22.17 19.06
N ASN A 365 -5.52 23.04 18.32
CA ASN A 365 -6.74 23.70 18.75
C ASN A 365 -7.94 23.30 17.88
N CYS A 366 -8.79 22.43 18.42
CA CYS A 366 -10.01 21.98 17.76
C CYS A 366 -11.23 22.77 18.17
N THR A 367 -11.54 23.82 17.40
CA THR A 367 -12.77 24.60 17.56
C THR A 367 -13.77 24.30 16.44
N CYS A 368 -15.07 24.43 16.74
CA CYS A 368 -16.13 24.23 15.75
C CYS A 368 -16.03 25.19 14.54
N GLU A 369 -15.37 26.34 14.70
CA GLU A 369 -15.21 27.34 13.64
C GLU A 369 -14.24 26.87 12.55
N MET A 370 -13.16 26.15 12.92
CA MET A 370 -12.16 25.61 11.98
C MET A 370 -12.67 24.42 11.15
N VAL A 371 -13.86 23.92 11.48
CA VAL A 371 -14.51 22.77 10.84
C VAL A 371 -15.42 23.20 9.67
N THR A 372 -15.67 24.50 9.49
CA THR A 372 -16.57 25.00 8.43
C THR A 372 -15.82 25.44 7.16
N PRO A 373 -16.22 25.01 5.94
CA PRO A 373 -15.54 25.37 4.68
C PRO A 373 -15.44 26.89 4.43
N GLN A 374 -16.41 27.67 4.94
CA GLN A 374 -16.50 29.11 4.70
C GLN A 374 -15.48 29.94 5.51
N HIS A 375 -14.97 29.42 6.64
CA HIS A 375 -14.02 30.13 7.49
C HIS A 375 -12.55 29.78 7.21
N PHE A 376 -12.29 28.68 6.49
CA PHE A 376 -10.93 28.25 6.16
C PHE A 376 -10.19 29.28 5.28
N THR A 377 -10.90 29.90 4.32
CA THR A 377 -10.35 30.96 3.47
C THR A 377 -9.87 32.14 4.31
N THR A 378 -10.63 32.54 5.34
CA THR A 378 -10.28 33.65 6.24
C THR A 378 -9.06 33.33 7.10
N ILE A 379 -8.96 32.11 7.62
CA ILE A 379 -7.82 31.68 8.45
C ILE A 379 -6.55 31.54 7.61
N MET A 380 -6.62 30.99 6.39
CA MET A 380 -5.48 30.90 5.47
C MET A 380 -4.97 32.29 5.03
N HIS A 381 -5.87 33.26 4.85
CA HIS A 381 -5.49 34.66 4.65
C HIS A 381 -4.77 35.25 5.88
N THR A 382 -5.10 34.78 7.09
CA THR A 382 -4.50 35.24 8.35
C THR A 382 -3.16 34.56 8.64
N PHE A 383 -3.01 33.27 8.33
CA PHE A 383 -1.75 32.51 8.38
C PHE A 383 -0.72 33.04 7.35
N LYS A 384 -1.15 33.33 6.12
CA LYS A 384 -0.29 34.01 5.13
C LYS A 384 0.10 35.42 5.56
N SER A 385 -0.64 36.05 6.47
CA SER A 385 -0.31 37.40 6.96
C SER A 385 0.76 37.42 8.06
N THR A 386 0.95 36.30 8.77
CA THR A 386 1.88 36.17 9.89
C THR A 386 3.27 35.63 9.48
N ASN A 387 3.38 34.94 8.34
CA ASN A 387 4.66 34.50 7.74
C ASN A 387 5.11 35.37 6.55
N LYS A 388 5.03 36.70 6.70
CA LYS A 388 5.58 37.66 5.72
C LYS A 388 7.09 37.85 5.87
N SER A 389 7.85 36.86 5.45
CA SER A 389 9.23 37.10 4.97
C SER A 389 9.57 36.14 3.84
N HIS A 390 8.85 36.27 2.73
CA HIS A 390 9.27 36.11 1.33
C HIS A 390 7.99 36.05 0.48
N TYR A 391 8.05 36.52 -0.77
CA TYR A 391 6.94 36.72 -1.73
C TYR A 391 6.20 38.08 -1.66
N ASN A 392 6.82 39.07 -2.31
CA ASN A 392 6.09 40.15 -2.97
C ASN A 392 5.62 39.67 -4.37
N ASN A 393 4.46 40.20 -4.78
CA ASN A 393 3.83 40.16 -6.10
C ASN A 393 3.03 38.90 -6.47
N ALA A 394 1.74 38.91 -6.12
CA ALA A 394 0.66 38.60 -7.07
C ALA A 394 -0.65 39.22 -6.58
N GLN A 395 -1.15 40.19 -7.34
CA GLN A 395 -2.49 40.76 -7.23
C GLN A 395 -3.48 39.76 -7.83
N LEU A 396 -4.50 39.34 -7.09
CA LEU A 396 -5.68 38.72 -7.68
C LEU A 396 -6.93 39.14 -6.89
N LEU A 397 -7.70 40.00 -7.56
CA LEU A 397 -9.06 40.41 -7.22
C LEU A 397 -10.00 39.22 -7.42
N ILE A 398 -10.83 38.90 -6.42
CA ILE A 398 -12.06 38.13 -6.64
C ILE A 398 -13.20 38.90 -6.00
N SER A 399 -14.12 39.38 -6.85
CA SER A 399 -15.41 39.96 -6.48
C SER A 399 -16.48 38.86 -6.46
N PRO A 400 -17.41 38.84 -5.48
CA PRO A 400 -18.47 37.86 -5.42
C PRO A 400 -19.73 38.36 -6.15
N THR A 401 -20.10 37.75 -7.28
CA THR A 401 -21.46 37.85 -7.82
C THR A 401 -21.73 36.69 -8.79
N ASN A 402 -22.48 35.70 -8.32
CA ASN A 402 -23.69 35.12 -8.95
C ASN A 402 -23.88 33.64 -8.58
N LEU A 403 -24.49 33.43 -7.42
CA LEU A 403 -25.45 32.34 -7.24
C LEU A 403 -26.73 32.73 -8.01
N THR A 404 -26.98 32.11 -9.17
CA THR A 404 -28.32 31.73 -9.68
C THR A 404 -28.23 31.14 -11.10
N LYS A 405 -28.90 29.99 -11.30
CA LYS A 405 -29.13 29.22 -12.54
C LYS A 405 -27.88 28.44 -13.01
N ILE A 406 -27.90 27.11 -13.22
CA ILE A 406 -28.93 26.13 -13.60
C ILE A 406 -28.78 24.87 -12.74
#